data_AF-A0A7J2I4Y1-F1
#
_entry.id   AF-A0A7J2I4Y1-F1
#
_cell.length_a   1.000
_cell.length_b   1.000
_cell.length_c   1.000
_cell.angle_alpha   90.00
_cell.angle_beta   90.00
_cell.angle_gamma   90.00
#
_symmetry.space_group_name_H-M   'P 1'
#
loop_
_entity.id
_entity.type
_entity.pdbx_description
1 polymer ?
#
loop_
_entity_poly.entity_id
_entity_poly.type
_entity_poly.pdbx_seq_one_letter_code
_entity_poly.pdbx_strand_id
1 'polypeptide(L)'
;MDRYLVDYSAIRDGAVPDLIESGKLAGELVIHRSSLLKAEEDARRGEFRGVEGIKAIREAAEKMGLQVTFTGDDGSKVYEEALRLKAKLVSSDPVVVRVAEALGIETVYCRPTPRFKLESLFQDGVMSVHLKEGLPPYVKRGKPGAWRFEKLDEKPLERWELEAMFKEIVEEAQACGDGFVEIRRSHSTII
;
A
#
# COMPACT_ATOMS: atom_id res chain seq x y z
N MET A 1 26.08 8.26 -1.98
CA MET A 1 25.26 7.16 -1.46
C MET A 1 23.85 7.69 -1.41
N ASP A 2 22.91 7.01 -2.06
CA ASP A 2 21.52 7.46 -2.13
C ASP A 2 20.90 7.44 -0.72
N ARG A 3 19.93 8.33 -0.50
CA ARG A 3 19.14 8.40 0.71
C ARG A 3 17.68 8.20 0.35
N TYR A 4 16.98 7.36 1.10
CA TYR A 4 15.59 7.01 0.86
C TYR A 4 14.75 7.40 2.08
N LEU A 5 13.88 8.38 1.94
CA LEU A 5 12.92 8.73 2.97
C LEU A 5 11.67 7.88 2.80
N VAL A 6 11.39 7.01 3.75
CA VAL A 6 10.27 6.08 3.73
C VAL A 6 9.10 6.67 4.51
N ASP A 7 7.95 6.80 3.86
CA ASP A 7 6.75 7.31 4.51
C ASP A 7 5.95 6.21 5.24
N TYR A 8 4.95 6.63 6.02
CA TYR A 8 4.11 5.70 6.77
C TYR A 8 3.35 4.70 5.88
N SER A 9 2.93 5.12 4.68
CA SER A 9 2.17 4.25 3.78
C SER A 9 3.01 3.07 3.30
N ALA A 10 4.27 3.33 2.90
CA ALA A 10 5.22 2.29 2.50
C ALA A 10 5.58 1.35 3.65
N ILE A 11 5.72 1.89 4.87
CA ILE A 11 5.98 1.11 6.09
C ILE A 11 4.80 0.17 6.37
N ARG A 12 3.58 0.71 6.48
CA ARG A 12 2.36 -0.06 6.83
C ARG A 12 2.03 -1.13 5.78
N ASP A 13 2.26 -0.81 4.52
CA ASP A 13 1.94 -1.70 3.41
C ASP A 13 2.97 -2.82 3.21
N GLY A 14 4.13 -2.74 3.88
CA GLY A 14 5.10 -3.83 3.98
C GLY A 14 5.94 -4.06 2.72
N ALA A 15 5.94 -3.16 1.74
CA ALA A 15 6.69 -3.32 0.49
C ALA A 15 8.19 -3.02 0.62
N VAL A 16 8.60 -2.29 1.66
CA VAL A 16 9.96 -1.77 1.82
C VAL A 16 11.02 -2.87 2.05
N PRO A 17 10.79 -3.90 2.91
CA PRO A 17 11.73 -5.00 3.09
C PRO A 17 12.12 -5.69 1.78
N ASP A 18 11.14 -6.01 0.91
CA ASP A 18 11.40 -6.65 -0.39
C ASP A 18 12.26 -5.77 -1.32
N LEU A 19 12.07 -4.45 -1.25
CA LEU A 19 12.88 -3.49 -2.02
C LEU A 19 14.32 -3.38 -1.51
N ILE A 20 14.54 -3.56 -0.21
CA ILE A 20 15.87 -3.64 0.39
C ILE A 20 16.56 -4.93 -0.05
N GLU A 21 15.90 -6.08 0.12
CA GLU A 21 16.45 -7.40 -0.19
C GLU A 21 16.74 -7.57 -1.68
N SER A 22 15.93 -6.98 -2.56
CA SER A 22 16.17 -6.96 -4.01
C SER A 22 17.24 -5.96 -4.47
N GLY A 23 17.80 -5.14 -3.56
CA GLY A 23 18.82 -4.15 -3.87
C GLY A 23 18.30 -2.88 -4.55
N LYS A 24 16.98 -2.72 -4.70
CA LYS A 24 16.38 -1.47 -5.23
C LYS A 24 16.56 -0.30 -4.26
N LEU A 25 16.59 -0.57 -2.96
CA LEU A 25 16.96 0.39 -1.92
C LEU A 25 18.33 0.01 -1.33
N ALA A 26 19.40 0.49 -1.96
CA ALA A 26 20.79 0.18 -1.57
C ALA A 26 21.50 1.31 -0.78
N GLY A 27 20.74 2.26 -0.24
CA GLY A 27 21.26 3.48 0.39
C GLY A 27 20.93 3.61 1.87
N GLU A 28 21.15 4.80 2.42
CA GLU A 28 20.67 5.14 3.77
C GLU A 28 19.14 5.18 3.77
N LEU A 29 18.50 4.43 4.66
CA LEU A 29 17.06 4.52 4.87
C LEU A 29 16.76 5.50 5.99
N VAL A 30 15.79 6.36 5.74
CA VAL A 30 15.40 7.41 6.66
C VAL A 30 13.91 7.30 6.90
N ILE A 31 13.49 7.22 8.16
CA ILE A 31 12.08 7.18 8.53
C ILE A 31 11.72 8.49 9.24
N HIS A 32 10.70 9.18 8.74
CA HIS A 32 10.22 10.41 9.36
C HIS A 32 9.54 10.11 10.71
N ARG A 33 9.77 10.96 11.73
CA ARG A 33 9.18 10.80 13.08
C ARG A 33 7.65 10.79 13.06
N SER A 34 7.01 11.55 12.17
CA SER A 34 5.56 11.49 11.99
C SER A 34 5.05 10.07 11.64
N SER A 35 5.86 9.25 10.97
CA SER A 35 5.51 7.85 10.67
C SER A 35 5.58 6.97 11.92
N LEU A 36 6.51 7.26 12.85
CA LEU A 36 6.58 6.59 14.15
C LEU A 36 5.36 6.93 15.01
N LEU A 37 5.04 8.23 15.10
CA LEU A 37 3.87 8.70 15.85
C LEU A 37 2.59 8.08 15.31
N LYS A 38 2.47 7.98 13.98
CA LYS A 38 1.31 7.36 13.35
C LYS A 38 1.23 5.86 13.62
N ALA A 39 2.35 5.14 13.53
CA ALA A 39 2.42 3.72 13.89
C ALA A 39 2.03 3.48 15.35
N GLU A 40 2.44 4.36 16.27
CA GLU A 40 2.08 4.29 17.68
C GLU A 40 0.57 4.54 17.89
N GLU A 41 0.01 5.57 17.25
CA GLU A 41 -1.42 5.88 17.31
C GLU A 41 -2.27 4.70 16.83
N ASP A 42 -1.88 4.10 15.70
CA ASP A 42 -2.60 2.96 15.11
C ASP A 42 -2.45 1.71 16.00
N ALA A 43 -1.27 1.45 16.57
CA ALA A 43 -1.04 0.34 17.49
C ALA A 43 -1.89 0.47 18.77
N ARG A 44 -2.05 1.69 19.32
CA ARG A 44 -2.96 1.95 20.45
C ARG A 44 -4.43 1.68 20.12
N ARG A 45 -4.80 1.68 18.84
CA ARG A 45 -6.13 1.31 18.33
C ARG A 45 -6.24 -0.16 17.93
N GLY A 46 -5.17 -0.95 18.12
CA GLY A 46 -5.12 -2.37 17.81
C GLY A 46 -4.62 -2.71 16.40
N GLU A 47 -4.12 -1.74 15.63
CA GLU A 47 -3.56 -1.95 14.29
C GLU A 47 -2.02 -1.89 14.33
N PHE A 48 -1.38 -3.04 14.30
CA PHE A 48 0.07 -3.17 14.57
C PHE A 48 0.96 -3.16 13.34
N ARG A 49 0.40 -3.17 12.12
CA ARG A 49 1.17 -3.30 10.87
C ARG A 49 2.25 -2.23 10.69
N GLY A 50 2.01 -1.00 11.15
CA GLY A 50 3.02 0.06 11.10
C GLY A 50 4.25 -0.27 11.94
N VAL A 51 4.05 -0.80 13.15
CA VAL A 51 5.13 -1.20 14.07
C VAL A 51 5.87 -2.43 13.55
N GLU A 52 5.11 -3.42 13.05
CA GLU A 52 5.68 -4.62 12.41
C GLU A 52 6.49 -4.27 11.16
N GLY A 53 6.00 -3.32 10.35
CA GLY A 53 6.71 -2.81 9.18
C GLY A 53 8.04 -2.14 9.54
N ILE A 54 8.08 -1.29 10.58
CA ILE A 54 9.34 -0.70 11.06
C ILE A 54 10.33 -1.78 11.50
N LYS A 55 9.84 -2.81 12.22
CA LYS A 55 10.67 -3.94 12.64
C LYS A 55 11.25 -4.70 11.43
N ALA A 56 10.41 -5.04 10.45
CA ALA A 56 10.82 -5.74 9.24
C ALA A 56 11.85 -4.94 8.41
N ILE A 57 11.67 -3.63 8.29
CA ILE A 57 12.63 -2.74 7.62
C ILE A 57 13.99 -2.78 8.31
N ARG A 58 14.02 -2.72 9.65
CA ARG A 58 15.28 -2.79 10.41
C ARG A 58 15.98 -4.13 10.23
N GLU A 59 15.24 -5.24 10.27
CA GLU A 59 15.79 -6.58 10.05
C GLU A 59 16.35 -6.76 8.63
N ALA A 60 15.62 -6.30 7.61
CA ALA A 60 16.08 -6.34 6.22
C ALA A 60 17.31 -5.45 5.99
N ALA A 61 17.32 -4.25 6.56
CA ALA A 61 18.45 -3.33 6.49
C ALA A 61 19.71 -3.91 7.17
N GLU A 62 19.56 -4.53 8.35
CA GLU A 62 20.66 -5.17 9.07
C GLU A 62 21.29 -6.31 8.26
N LYS A 63 20.47 -7.19 7.66
CA LYS A 63 20.96 -8.26 6.77
C LYS A 63 21.76 -7.73 5.59
N MET A 64 21.37 -6.57 5.05
CA MET A 64 22.00 -5.94 3.89
C MET A 64 23.10 -4.93 4.26
N GLY A 65 23.39 -4.74 5.56
CA GLY A 65 24.39 -3.77 6.03
C GLY A 65 24.02 -2.30 5.80
N LEU A 66 22.73 -1.99 5.68
CA LEU A 66 22.21 -0.64 5.48
C LEU A 66 21.90 0.04 6.82
N GLN A 67 22.08 1.37 6.86
CA GLN A 67 21.72 2.17 8.03
C GLN A 67 20.26 2.63 7.93
N VAL A 68 19.56 2.57 9.06
CA VAL A 68 18.23 3.14 9.25
C VAL A 68 18.33 4.28 10.25
N THR A 69 18.01 5.50 9.81
CA THR A 69 18.00 6.70 10.65
C THR A 69 16.58 7.26 10.78
N PHE A 70 16.36 8.04 11.83
CA PHE A 70 15.06 8.67 12.11
C PHE A 70 15.23 10.19 12.15
N THR A 71 14.35 10.89 11.45
CA THR A 71 14.50 12.34 11.22
C THR A 71 13.15 13.08 11.22
N GLY A 72 13.19 14.39 11.00
CA GLY A 72 12.02 15.25 11.02
C GLY A 72 11.58 15.66 12.42
N ASP A 73 10.65 16.60 12.46
CA ASP A 73 9.94 17.04 13.66
C ASP A 73 8.45 16.66 13.57
N ASP A 74 7.68 16.96 14.62
CA ASP A 74 6.26 16.57 14.68
C ASP A 74 5.38 17.37 13.69
N GLY A 75 5.92 18.41 13.03
CA GLY A 75 5.15 19.37 12.22
C GLY A 75 5.43 19.34 10.71
N SER A 76 6.60 18.86 10.27
CA SER A 76 7.03 18.87 8.87
C SER A 76 6.37 17.76 8.04
N LYS A 77 6.10 18.07 6.77
CA LYS A 77 5.57 17.09 5.82
C LYS A 77 6.70 16.21 5.30
N VAL A 78 6.39 14.93 5.03
CA VAL A 78 7.39 13.94 4.58
C VAL A 78 8.10 14.40 3.29
N TYR A 79 7.38 14.99 2.33
CA TYR A 79 8.00 15.50 1.10
C TYR A 79 8.90 16.74 1.33
N GLU A 80 8.60 17.60 2.31
CA GLU A 80 9.47 18.73 2.66
C GLU A 80 10.80 18.23 3.23
N GLU A 81 10.74 17.20 4.06
CA GLU A 81 11.93 16.56 4.62
C GLU A 81 12.74 15.82 3.54
N ALA A 82 12.07 15.15 2.60
CA ALA A 82 12.75 14.52 1.46
C ALA A 82 13.54 15.55 0.65
N LEU A 83 12.95 16.73 0.39
CA LEU A 83 13.60 17.84 -0.30
C LEU A 83 14.82 18.36 0.50
N ARG A 84 14.65 18.60 1.80
CA ARG A 84 15.72 19.09 2.70
C ARG A 84 16.92 18.14 2.72
N LEU A 85 16.64 16.84 2.76
CA LEU A 85 17.65 15.79 2.85
C LEU A 85 18.23 15.37 1.49
N LYS A 86 17.67 15.90 0.39
CA LYS A 86 17.92 15.43 -0.98
C LYS A 86 17.76 13.91 -1.09
N ALA A 87 16.70 13.40 -0.46
CA ALA A 87 16.37 11.99 -0.40
C ALA A 87 15.29 11.64 -1.43
N LYS A 88 15.36 10.41 -1.95
CA LYS A 88 14.28 9.82 -2.75
C LYS A 88 13.12 9.47 -1.83
N LEU A 89 11.89 9.84 -2.19
CA LEU A 89 10.70 9.54 -1.38
C LEU A 89 10.13 8.16 -1.73
N VAL A 90 10.08 7.25 -0.76
CA VAL A 90 9.47 5.92 -0.90
C VAL A 90 8.08 5.96 -0.30
N SER A 91 7.05 5.70 -1.12
CA SER A 91 5.64 5.80 -0.71
C SER A 91 4.76 4.82 -1.46
N SER A 92 3.70 4.36 -0.79
CA SER A 92 2.59 3.61 -1.39
C SER A 92 1.37 4.48 -1.65
N ASP A 93 1.43 5.77 -1.32
CA ASP A 93 0.35 6.72 -1.55
C ASP A 93 0.58 7.47 -2.87
N PRO A 94 -0.25 7.24 -3.91
CA PRO A 94 -0.09 7.87 -5.21
C PRO A 94 -0.21 9.40 -5.16
N VAL A 95 -0.97 9.95 -4.20
CA VAL A 95 -1.10 11.40 -4.02
C VAL A 95 0.21 11.97 -3.50
N VAL A 96 0.81 11.33 -2.50
CA VAL A 96 2.11 11.74 -1.94
C VAL A 96 3.20 11.67 -3.00
N VAL A 97 3.24 10.60 -3.78
CA VAL A 97 4.19 10.45 -4.90
C VAL A 97 4.03 11.57 -5.93
N ARG A 98 2.80 11.83 -6.40
CA ARG A 98 2.54 12.89 -7.40
C ARG A 98 2.90 14.28 -6.89
N VAL A 99 2.62 14.57 -5.61
CA VAL A 99 3.02 15.84 -4.98
C VAL A 99 4.54 15.96 -4.93
N ALA A 100 5.24 14.90 -4.55
CA ALA A 100 6.70 14.90 -4.47
C ALA A 100 7.36 15.07 -5.85
N GLU A 101 6.85 14.38 -6.87
CA GLU A 101 7.30 14.53 -8.26
C GLU A 101 7.10 15.98 -8.75
N ALA A 102 5.95 16.59 -8.45
CA ALA A 102 5.68 17.99 -8.80
C ALA A 102 6.64 18.98 -8.11
N LEU A 103 7.19 18.60 -6.95
CA LEU A 103 8.21 19.36 -6.23
C LEU A 103 9.65 19.04 -6.69
N GLY A 104 9.83 18.18 -7.70
CA GLY A 104 11.14 17.80 -8.22
C GLY A 104 11.89 16.79 -7.35
N ILE A 105 11.19 16.07 -6.47
CA ILE A 105 11.75 15.02 -5.62
C ILE A 105 11.69 13.69 -6.39
N GLU A 106 12.81 12.98 -6.44
CA GLU A 106 12.83 11.61 -6.98
C GLU A 106 12.00 10.67 -6.10
N THR A 107 11.17 9.82 -6.70
CA THR A 107 10.23 8.94 -5.97
C THR A 107 10.47 7.46 -6.26
N VAL A 108 10.10 6.62 -5.30
CA VAL A 108 9.96 5.17 -5.45
C VAL A 108 8.54 4.83 -5.02
N TYR A 109 7.63 4.70 -6.00
CA TYR A 109 6.30 4.20 -5.73
C TYR A 109 6.35 2.69 -5.52
N CYS A 110 5.88 2.23 -4.35
CA CYS A 110 5.86 0.83 -4.00
C CYS A 110 4.46 0.44 -3.54
N ARG A 111 3.94 -0.69 -4.00
CA ARG A 111 2.69 -1.23 -3.46
C ARG A 111 2.75 -2.76 -3.41
N PRO A 112 2.15 -3.39 -2.40
CA PRO A 112 1.97 -4.83 -2.42
C PRO A 112 1.11 -5.19 -3.64
N THR A 113 1.55 -6.18 -4.40
CA THR A 113 0.77 -6.69 -5.54
C THR A 113 -0.19 -7.74 -5.00
N PRO A 114 -1.52 -7.55 -5.11
CA PRO A 114 -2.46 -8.56 -4.66
C PRO A 114 -2.33 -9.82 -5.54
N ARG A 115 -2.73 -10.97 -5.00
CA ARG A 115 -2.71 -12.25 -5.74
C ARG A 115 -3.51 -12.22 -7.04
N PHE A 116 -4.59 -11.46 -7.07
CA PHE A 116 -5.41 -11.27 -8.27
C PHE A 116 -5.54 -9.79 -8.60
N LYS A 117 -5.50 -9.47 -9.89
CA LYS A 117 -6.03 -8.21 -10.40
C LYS A 117 -7.53 -8.32 -10.54
N LEU A 118 -8.28 -7.28 -10.15
CA LEU A 118 -9.75 -7.37 -10.14
C LEU A 118 -10.31 -7.73 -11.53
N GLU A 119 -9.78 -7.13 -12.59
CA GLU A 119 -10.20 -7.34 -13.98
C GLU A 119 -10.03 -8.79 -14.40
N SER A 120 -8.96 -9.45 -13.93
CA SER A 120 -8.66 -10.85 -14.25
C SER A 120 -9.68 -11.84 -13.68
N LEU A 121 -10.47 -11.40 -12.69
CA LEU A 121 -11.53 -12.21 -12.08
C LEU A 121 -12.83 -12.19 -12.91
N PHE A 122 -13.01 -11.18 -13.76
CA PHE A 122 -14.20 -11.02 -14.60
C PHE A 122 -14.03 -11.75 -15.95
N GLN A 123 -13.97 -13.08 -15.88
CA GLN A 123 -13.94 -13.97 -17.04
C GLN A 123 -15.34 -14.22 -17.62
N ASP A 124 -15.43 -14.93 -18.74
CA ASP A 124 -16.69 -15.22 -19.43
C ASP A 124 -17.78 -15.78 -18.51
N GLY A 125 -18.91 -15.06 -18.46
CA GLY A 125 -20.07 -15.42 -17.64
C GLY A 125 -19.95 -15.07 -16.15
N VAL A 126 -18.85 -14.48 -15.68
CA VAL A 126 -18.78 -13.91 -14.32
C VAL A 126 -19.57 -12.61 -14.27
N MET A 127 -20.54 -12.55 -13.35
CA MET A 127 -21.40 -11.39 -13.16
C MET A 127 -20.91 -10.47 -12.04
N SER A 128 -20.31 -11.04 -10.99
CA SER A 128 -19.83 -10.30 -9.82
C SER A 128 -18.80 -11.11 -9.05
N VAL A 129 -17.84 -10.43 -8.43
CA VAL A 129 -16.82 -11.01 -7.56
C VAL A 129 -17.18 -10.71 -6.09
N HIS A 130 -16.95 -11.68 -5.21
CA HIS A 130 -17.23 -11.61 -3.78
C HIS A 130 -15.96 -11.96 -3.01
N LEU A 131 -15.36 -10.95 -2.40
CA LEU A 131 -14.08 -11.04 -1.72
C LEU A 131 -14.27 -10.67 -0.24
N LYS A 132 -13.79 -11.53 0.66
CA LYS A 132 -13.94 -11.34 2.11
C LYS A 132 -12.74 -11.88 2.86
N GLU A 133 -12.28 -11.12 3.86
CA GLU A 133 -11.15 -11.48 4.71
C GLU A 133 -11.40 -12.83 5.39
N GLY A 134 -10.38 -13.70 5.39
CA GLY A 134 -10.43 -15.01 6.00
C GLY A 134 -11.25 -16.04 5.23
N LEU A 135 -11.78 -15.69 4.05
CA LEU A 135 -12.51 -16.61 3.18
C LEU A 135 -11.83 -16.74 1.80
N PRO A 136 -12.01 -17.88 1.13
CA PRO A 136 -11.65 -18.01 -0.27
C PRO A 136 -12.35 -16.98 -1.17
N PRO A 137 -11.76 -16.56 -2.30
CA PRO A 137 -12.42 -15.72 -3.29
C PRO A 137 -13.54 -16.48 -4.02
N TYR A 138 -14.67 -15.81 -4.24
CA TYR A 138 -15.81 -16.37 -4.96
C TYR A 138 -16.28 -15.48 -6.10
N VAL A 139 -16.90 -16.10 -7.11
CA VAL A 139 -17.60 -15.41 -8.19
C VAL A 139 -19.01 -15.93 -8.35
N LYS A 140 -19.90 -15.05 -8.80
CA LYS A 140 -21.22 -15.39 -9.28
C LYS A 140 -21.15 -15.59 -10.80
N ARG A 141 -21.22 -16.83 -11.28
CA ARG A 141 -21.14 -17.15 -12.70
C ARG A 141 -22.49 -17.59 -13.27
N GLY A 142 -22.89 -17.04 -14.40
CA GLY A 142 -24.13 -17.39 -15.10
C GLY A 142 -24.84 -16.17 -15.67
N LYS A 143 -26.16 -16.13 -15.52
CA LYS A 143 -27.05 -15.06 -16.01
C LYS A 143 -28.04 -14.67 -14.92
N PRO A 144 -28.69 -13.49 -15.02
CA PRO A 144 -29.80 -13.13 -14.13
C PRO A 144 -30.84 -14.26 -14.07
N GLY A 145 -31.22 -14.68 -12.86
CA GLY A 145 -32.15 -15.80 -12.63
C GLY A 145 -31.54 -17.21 -12.69
N ALA A 146 -30.35 -17.39 -13.27
CA ALA A 146 -29.69 -18.69 -13.38
C ALA A 146 -28.17 -18.56 -13.23
N TRP A 147 -27.67 -18.68 -12.00
CA TRP A 147 -26.27 -18.51 -11.66
C TRP A 147 -25.83 -19.52 -10.60
N ARG A 148 -24.51 -19.74 -10.51
CA ARG A 148 -23.86 -20.53 -9.46
C ARG A 148 -22.81 -19.70 -8.73
N PHE A 149 -22.61 -20.01 -7.46
CA PHE A 149 -21.52 -19.45 -6.66
C PHE A 149 -20.32 -20.38 -6.81
N GLU A 150 -19.24 -19.88 -7.42
CA GLU A 150 -18.08 -20.66 -7.79
C GLU A 150 -16.87 -20.13 -7.00
N LYS A 151 -16.15 -21.05 -6.35
CA LYS A 151 -14.92 -20.73 -5.64
C LYS A 151 -13.77 -20.64 -6.65
N LEU A 152 -12.97 -19.58 -6.59
CA LEU A 152 -11.86 -19.36 -7.53
C LEU A 152 -10.54 -19.96 -7.09
N ASP A 153 -10.29 -19.99 -5.78
CA ASP A 153 -9.08 -20.50 -5.16
C ASP A 153 -9.47 -21.09 -3.79
N GLU A 154 -8.72 -22.05 -3.27
CA GLU A 154 -8.93 -22.60 -1.93
C GLU A 154 -8.30 -21.73 -0.84
N LYS A 155 -7.21 -20.99 -1.15
CA LYS A 155 -6.50 -20.19 -0.14
C LYS A 155 -7.32 -18.95 0.26
N PRO A 156 -7.65 -18.78 1.55
CA PRO A 156 -8.34 -17.60 2.06
C PRO A 156 -7.64 -16.29 1.73
N LEU A 157 -8.42 -15.22 1.55
CA LEU A 157 -7.90 -13.88 1.34
C LEU A 157 -7.45 -13.27 2.65
N GLU A 158 -6.24 -12.72 2.65
CA GLU A 158 -5.70 -11.95 3.76
C GLU A 158 -6.15 -10.49 3.66
N ARG A 159 -6.21 -9.79 4.80
CA ARG A 159 -6.66 -8.39 4.84
C ARG A 159 -5.87 -7.49 3.88
N TRP A 160 -4.55 -7.66 3.85
CA TRP A 160 -3.68 -6.83 3.01
C TRP A 160 -3.93 -7.04 1.52
N GLU A 161 -4.33 -8.25 1.08
CA GLU A 161 -4.68 -8.52 -0.32
C GLU A 161 -5.90 -7.69 -0.73
N LEU A 162 -6.91 -7.65 0.13
CA LEU A 162 -8.14 -6.88 -0.10
C LEU A 162 -7.88 -5.37 -0.09
N GLU A 163 -7.04 -4.90 0.83
CA GLU A 163 -6.66 -3.48 0.87
C GLU A 163 -5.83 -3.07 -0.35
N ALA A 164 -4.94 -3.95 -0.83
CA ALA A 164 -4.18 -3.71 -2.05
C ALA A 164 -5.12 -3.60 -3.26
N MET A 165 -6.04 -4.55 -3.43
CA MET A 165 -7.08 -4.49 -4.46
C MET A 165 -7.94 -3.23 -4.34
N PHE A 166 -8.35 -2.85 -3.13
CA PHE A 166 -9.16 -1.66 -2.90
C PHE A 166 -8.43 -0.38 -3.33
N LYS A 167 -7.13 -0.27 -3.04
CA LYS A 167 -6.31 0.85 -3.51
C LYS A 167 -6.26 0.91 -5.03
N GLU A 168 -6.07 -0.23 -5.70
CA GLU A 168 -6.08 -0.30 -7.17
C GLU A 168 -7.41 0.22 -7.74
N ILE A 169 -8.55 -0.19 -7.17
CA ILE A 169 -9.89 0.27 -7.61
C ILE A 169 -10.04 1.78 -7.43
N VAL A 170 -9.64 2.31 -6.27
CA VAL A 170 -9.74 3.75 -5.99
C VAL A 170 -8.84 4.56 -6.92
N GLU A 171 -7.62 4.09 -7.15
CA GLU A 171 -6.67 4.72 -8.05
C GLU A 171 -7.20 4.76 -9.49
N GLU A 172 -7.71 3.64 -10.00
CA GLU A 172 -8.24 3.54 -11.36
C GLU A 172 -9.49 4.42 -11.52
N ALA A 173 -10.39 4.41 -10.54
CA ALA A 173 -11.58 5.26 -10.57
C ALA A 173 -11.24 6.75 -10.53
N GLN A 174 -10.12 7.15 -9.93
CA GLN A 174 -9.66 8.54 -9.94
C GLN A 174 -8.88 8.91 -11.21
N ALA A 175 -8.27 7.94 -11.87
CA ALA A 175 -7.49 8.13 -13.09
C ALA A 175 -8.36 8.14 -14.35
N CYS A 176 -9.37 7.26 -14.41
CA CYS A 176 -10.37 7.23 -15.46
C CYS A 176 -11.37 8.38 -15.28
N GLY A 177 -11.62 9.14 -16.34
CA GLY A 177 -12.63 10.22 -16.32
C GLY A 177 -14.07 9.71 -16.12
N ASP A 178 -14.31 8.40 -16.26
CA ASP A 178 -15.62 7.77 -16.18
C ASP A 178 -15.90 7.09 -14.82
N GLY A 179 -14.90 6.93 -13.95
CA GLY A 179 -15.05 6.39 -12.60
C GLY A 179 -15.19 7.51 -11.56
N PHE A 180 -15.98 7.30 -10.51
CA PHE A 180 -16.06 8.25 -9.40
C PHE A 180 -16.58 7.60 -8.13
N VAL A 181 -16.21 8.14 -6.96
CA VAL A 181 -16.75 7.67 -5.68
C VAL A 181 -18.20 8.16 -5.56
N GLU A 182 -19.17 7.26 -5.71
CA GLU A 182 -20.60 7.58 -5.55
C GLU A 182 -20.94 7.94 -4.10
N ILE A 183 -20.51 7.10 -3.15
CA ILE A 183 -20.84 7.25 -1.72
C ILE A 183 -19.66 6.83 -0.85
N ARG A 184 -19.33 7.63 0.17
CA ARG A 184 -18.40 7.27 1.23
C ARG A 184 -19.05 7.40 2.60
N ARG A 185 -19.11 6.30 3.34
CA ARG A 185 -19.67 6.20 4.70
C ARG A 185 -18.71 5.41 5.59
N SER A 186 -18.92 5.48 6.90
CA SER A 186 -18.21 4.60 7.83
C SER A 186 -18.41 3.14 7.41
N HIS A 187 -17.30 2.45 7.14
CA HIS A 187 -17.26 1.03 6.73
C HIS A 187 -17.85 0.70 5.35
N SER A 188 -18.18 1.69 4.51
CA SER A 188 -18.71 1.45 3.16
C SER A 188 -18.27 2.53 2.18
N THR A 189 -17.68 2.11 1.06
CA THR A 189 -17.40 2.99 -0.08
C THR A 189 -18.01 2.35 -1.32
N ILE A 190 -18.76 3.13 -2.08
CA ILE A 190 -19.28 2.78 -3.39
C ILE A 190 -18.50 3.63 -4.39
N ILE A 191 -17.89 2.94 -5.36
CA ILE A 191 -17.07 3.47 -6.44
C ILE A 191 -17.69 2.98 -7.75
#